data_AF-A0A355GMA3-F1
#
_entry.id   AF-A0A355GMA3-F1
#
_cell.length_a   1.000
_cell.length_b   1.000
_cell.length_c   1.000
_cell.angle_alpha   90.00
_cell.angle_beta   90.00
_cell.angle_gamma   90.00
#
_symmetry.space_group_name_H-M   'P 1'
#
loop_
_entity.id
_entity.type
_entity.pdbx_description
1 polymer ?
#
loop_
_entity_poly.entity_id
_entity_poly.type
_entity_poly.pdbx_seq_one_letter_code
_entity_poly.pdbx_strand_id
1 'polypeptide(L)'
;MSVNNSEAVAASKPVLNDAVEARKPGVDYDAIDPVKTHKVAELKHTVPLTSCRVDPTGRFIVAGAEDLDIHVWDYESKTKRTLKGHTSWVRSFDFS
;
A
#
# COMPACT_ATOMS: atom_id res chain seq x y z
N MET A 1 -20.57 45.20 -6.87
CA MET A 1 -21.65 44.42 -7.55
C MET A 1 -20.99 43.80 -8.78
N SER A 2 -20.42 42.60 -8.65
CA SER A 2 -21.07 41.29 -8.83
C SER A 2 -21.66 41.11 -10.23
N VAL A 3 -21.02 40.28 -11.06
CA VAL A 3 -21.51 39.03 -11.70
C VAL A 3 -20.40 38.60 -12.66
N ASN A 4 -19.70 37.48 -12.50
CA ASN A 4 -20.04 36.06 -12.41
C ASN A 4 -19.51 35.34 -13.66
N ASN A 5 -18.58 34.46 -13.34
CA ASN A 5 -17.80 33.55 -14.15
C ASN A 5 -18.67 32.37 -14.59
N SER A 6 -18.63 31.98 -15.87
CA SER A 6 -19.16 30.68 -16.30
C SER A 6 -18.50 30.22 -17.60
N GLU A 7 -17.29 29.66 -17.50
CA GLU A 7 -16.84 28.64 -18.44
C GLU A 7 -16.74 27.31 -17.69
N ALA A 8 -17.63 26.41 -18.07
CA ALA A 8 -17.64 25.03 -17.63
C ALA A 8 -16.44 24.32 -18.24
N VAL A 9 -15.35 24.21 -17.48
CA VAL A 9 -14.28 23.26 -17.81
C VAL A 9 -14.81 21.88 -17.48
N ALA A 10 -15.08 21.10 -18.53
CA ALA A 10 -15.30 19.66 -18.41
C ALA A 10 -14.10 19.05 -17.69
N ALA A 11 -14.29 18.62 -16.44
CA ALA A 11 -13.27 17.94 -15.68
C ALA A 11 -12.97 16.60 -16.36
N SER A 12 -11.86 16.56 -17.11
CA SER A 12 -11.22 15.32 -17.52
C SER A 12 -10.98 14.49 -16.27
N LYS A 13 -11.58 13.29 -16.22
CA LYS A 13 -11.37 12.32 -15.15
C LYS A 13 -9.86 12.18 -14.91
N PRO A 14 -9.36 12.27 -13.66
CA PRO A 14 -7.97 11.97 -13.40
C PRO A 14 -7.76 10.49 -13.76
N VAL A 15 -6.99 10.26 -14.82
CA VAL A 15 -6.44 8.95 -15.15
C VAL A 15 -5.66 8.53 -13.91
N LEU A 16 -6.01 7.39 -13.32
CA LEU A 16 -5.18 6.78 -12.28
C LEU A 16 -3.79 6.63 -12.88
N ASN A 17 -2.84 7.45 -12.42
CA ASN A 17 -1.45 7.16 -12.66
C ASN A 17 -1.14 5.93 -11.80
N ASP A 18 -1.16 4.79 -12.47
CA ASP A 18 -0.55 3.55 -12.02
C ASP A 18 0.90 3.85 -11.61
N ALA A 19 1.13 4.12 -10.33
CA ALA A 19 2.45 3.97 -9.74
C ALA A 19 2.72 2.47 -9.54
N VAL A 20 2.68 1.72 -10.64
CA VAL A 20 3.35 0.42 -10.73
C VAL A 20 4.81 0.78 -10.94
N GLU A 21 5.59 0.68 -9.86
CA GLU A 21 7.06 0.76 -9.91
C GLU A 21 7.56 0.03 -11.17
N ALA A 22 8.34 0.72 -12.01
CA ALA A 22 8.80 0.17 -13.27
C ALA A 22 9.49 -1.18 -13.00
N ARG A 23 8.98 -2.23 -13.66
CA ARG A 23 9.57 -3.59 -13.67
C ARG A 23 11.10 -3.46 -13.74
N LYS A 24 11.83 -3.98 -12.74
CA LYS A 24 13.30 -3.99 -12.68
C LYS A 24 13.84 -4.44 -14.05
N PRO A 25 14.72 -3.66 -14.69
CA PRO A 25 15.26 -4.01 -16.00
C PRO A 25 15.95 -5.38 -15.95
N GLY A 26 15.64 -6.26 -16.90
CA GLY A 26 16.25 -7.59 -17.00
C GLY A 26 15.63 -8.67 -16.11
N VAL A 27 14.57 -8.36 -15.35
CA VAL A 27 13.74 -9.38 -14.69
C VAL A 27 12.59 -9.73 -15.61
N ASP A 28 12.53 -10.97 -16.06
CA ASP A 28 11.34 -11.51 -16.71
C ASP A 28 10.28 -11.80 -15.64
N TYR A 29 9.40 -10.84 -15.43
CA TYR A 29 8.32 -10.93 -14.46
C TYR A 29 7.22 -11.92 -14.87
N ASP A 30 7.12 -12.25 -16.16
CA ASP A 30 6.17 -13.23 -16.68
C ASP A 30 6.71 -14.67 -16.52
N ALA A 31 8.03 -14.81 -16.33
CA ALA A 31 8.70 -16.03 -15.90
C ALA A 31 8.76 -16.24 -14.37
N ILE A 32 8.19 -15.33 -13.56
CA ILE A 32 8.01 -15.58 -12.12
C ILE A 32 6.97 -16.68 -11.98
N ASP A 33 7.47 -17.90 -11.81
CA ASP A 33 6.64 -19.07 -11.58
C ASP A 33 6.02 -18.97 -10.17
N PRO A 34 4.69 -18.77 -10.04
CA PRO A 34 4.04 -18.71 -8.73
C PRO A 34 4.22 -20.01 -7.94
N VAL A 35 4.49 -21.13 -8.62
CA VAL A 35 4.77 -22.43 -7.98
C VAL A 35 6.16 -22.47 -7.33
N LYS A 36 7.10 -21.61 -7.77
CA LYS A 36 8.43 -21.46 -7.14
C LYS A 36 8.42 -20.48 -5.96
N THR A 37 7.28 -19.92 -5.59
CA THR A 37 7.19 -19.08 -4.40
C THR A 37 7.47 -19.91 -3.15
N HIS A 38 8.22 -19.33 -2.21
CA HIS A 38 8.46 -19.92 -0.91
C HIS A 38 8.12 -18.90 0.18
N LYS A 39 7.58 -19.38 1.29
CA LYS A 39 7.22 -18.53 2.43
C LYS A 39 8.48 -18.06 3.14
N VAL A 40 8.79 -16.78 3.03
CA VAL A 40 9.97 -16.16 3.67
C VAL A 40 9.72 -15.76 5.12
N ALA A 41 8.46 -15.47 5.49
CA ALA A 41 8.08 -15.08 6.84
C ALA A 41 6.62 -15.43 7.14
N GLU A 42 6.28 -15.62 8.41
CA GLU A 42 4.91 -15.66 8.91
C GLU A 42 4.71 -14.56 9.94
N LEU A 43 3.89 -13.57 9.61
CA LEU A 43 3.60 -12.44 10.48
C LEU A 43 2.22 -12.68 11.11
N LYS A 44 2.21 -13.23 12.32
CA LYS A 44 0.96 -13.54 13.02
C LYS A 44 0.28 -12.25 13.48
N HIS A 45 -1.02 -12.16 13.20
CA HIS A 45 -1.89 -11.11 13.71
C HIS A 45 -3.20 -11.72 14.19
N THR A 46 -3.76 -11.17 15.27
CA THR A 46 -4.92 -11.72 15.98
C THR A 46 -6.25 -11.23 15.41
N VAL A 47 -6.21 -10.16 14.62
CA VAL A 47 -7.36 -9.46 14.06
C VAL A 47 -7.23 -9.48 12.53
N PRO A 48 -8.34 -9.42 11.77
CA PRO A 48 -8.26 -9.37 10.31
C PRO A 48 -7.39 -8.19 9.82
N LEU A 49 -6.48 -8.49 8.90
CA LEU A 49 -5.75 -7.50 8.14
C LEU A 49 -6.57 -7.12 6.91
N THR A 50 -6.78 -5.84 6.71
CA THR A 50 -7.67 -5.28 5.68
C THR A 50 -6.92 -4.79 4.44
N SER A 51 -5.64 -4.47 4.59
CA SER A 51 -4.79 -3.90 3.55
C SER A 51 -3.33 -4.21 3.83
N CYS A 52 -2.52 -4.38 2.77
CA CYS A 52 -1.08 -4.59 2.89
C CYS A 52 -0.33 -3.87 1.77
N ARG A 53 0.84 -3.30 2.10
CA ARG A 53 1.78 -2.69 1.16
C ARG A 53 3.20 -2.99 1.62
N VAL A 54 4.12 -3.07 0.66
CA VAL A 54 5.55 -3.10 0.91
C VAL A 54 6.08 -1.71 0.60
N ASP A 55 6.99 -1.20 1.43
CA ASP A 55 7.60 0.09 1.16
C ASP A 55 8.47 0.04 -0.13
N PRO A 56 8.73 1.19 -0.77
CA PRO A 56 9.50 1.23 -2.02
C PRO A 56 10.92 0.64 -1.90
N THR A 57 11.51 0.64 -0.70
CA THR A 57 12.83 0.02 -0.47
C THR A 57 12.76 -1.51 -0.31
N GLY A 58 11.56 -2.06 -0.09
CA GLY A 58 11.32 -3.49 0.11
C GLY A 58 11.47 -3.97 1.55
N ARG A 59 11.98 -3.12 2.46
CA ARG A 59 12.37 -3.44 3.84
C ARG A 59 11.21 -3.65 4.81
N PHE A 60 10.16 -2.85 4.64
CA PHE A 60 9.04 -2.77 5.55
C PHE A 60 7.79 -3.32 4.89
N ILE A 61 7.15 -4.24 5.58
CA ILE A 61 5.80 -4.68 5.28
C ILE A 61 4.88 -3.87 6.18
N VAL A 62 3.90 -3.20 5.60
CA VAL A 62 2.92 -2.40 6.32
C VAL A 62 1.54 -3.00 6.07
N ALA A 63 0.74 -3.14 7.11
CA ALA A 63 -0.64 -3.60 6.99
C ALA A 63 -1.59 -2.81 7.89
N GLY A 64 -2.78 -2.55 7.37
CA GLY A 64 -3.90 -2.02 8.14
C GLY A 64 -4.72 -3.17 8.72
N ALA A 65 -5.36 -2.93 9.85
CA ALA A 65 -6.15 -3.92 10.55
C ALA A 65 -7.49 -3.36 11.04
N GLU A 66 -8.39 -4.26 11.41
CA GLU A 66 -9.66 -3.91 12.08
C GLU A 66 -9.46 -3.48 13.54
N ASP A 67 -8.23 -3.60 14.08
CA ASP A 67 -7.86 -3.12 15.42
C ASP A 67 -7.59 -1.61 15.49
N LEU A 68 -7.94 -0.89 14.42
CA LEU A 68 -7.79 0.57 14.25
C LEU A 68 -6.34 1.03 14.06
N ASP A 69 -5.37 0.12 14.08
CA ASP A 69 -3.97 0.47 13.98
C ASP A 69 -3.36 0.03 12.64
N ILE A 70 -2.23 0.64 12.31
CA ILE A 70 -1.35 0.19 11.23
C ILE A 70 -0.18 -0.56 11.85
N HIS A 71 0.09 -1.77 11.36
CA HIS A 71 1.20 -2.59 11.80
C HIS A 71 2.32 -2.55 10.76
N VAL A 72 3.54 -2.32 11.21
CA VAL A 72 4.75 -2.25 10.39
C VAL A 72 5.71 -3.33 10.85
N TRP A 73 6.16 -4.16 9.93
CA TRP A 73 7.17 -5.19 10.18
C TRP A 73 8.42 -4.89 9.37
N ASP A 74 9.57 -4.90 10.03
CA ASP A 74 10.87 -4.91 9.38
C ASP A 74 11.29 -6.37 9.18
N TYR A 75 11.40 -6.81 7.91
CA TYR A 75 11.71 -8.21 7.63
C TYR A 75 13.16 -8.58 8.01
N GLU A 76 14.08 -7.61 8.01
CA GLU A 76 15.50 -7.83 8.33
C GLU A 76 15.71 -7.93 9.83
N SER A 77 15.19 -6.93 10.57
CA SER A 77 15.36 -6.89 12.03
C SER A 77 14.34 -7.74 12.77
N LYS A 78 13.34 -8.30 12.08
CA LYS A 78 12.21 -9.06 12.65
C LYS A 78 11.47 -8.27 13.73
N THR A 79 11.46 -6.94 13.62
CA THR A 79 10.78 -6.06 14.57
C THR A 79 9.39 -5.69 14.07
N LYS A 80 8.47 -5.46 15.03
CA LYS A 80 7.11 -4.99 14.77
C LYS A 80 6.91 -3.62 15.43
N ARG A 81 6.31 -2.69 14.70
CA ARG A 81 5.84 -1.40 15.21
C ARG A 81 4.35 -1.25 14.93
N THR A 82 3.69 -0.43 15.73
CA THR A 82 2.27 -0.13 15.59
C THR A 82 2.12 1.39 15.52
N LEU A 83 1.53 1.87 14.43
CA LEU A 83 1.18 3.28 14.24
C LEU A 83 -0.27 3.45 14.64
N LYS A 84 -0.47 4.26 15.67
CA LYS A 84 -1.78 4.55 16.23
C LYS A 84 -2.28 5.90 15.74
N GLY A 85 -3.60 6.05 15.67
CA GLY A 85 -4.22 7.36 15.40
C GLY A 85 -5.54 7.27 14.67
N HIS A 86 -5.82 6.17 13.97
CA HIS A 86 -7.14 5.99 13.38
C HIS A 86 -8.18 5.67 14.45
N THR A 87 -9.38 6.20 14.26
CA THR A 87 -10.54 5.99 15.14
C THR A 87 -11.51 4.95 14.59
N SER A 88 -11.19 4.37 13.44
CA SER A 88 -11.96 3.35 12.73
C SER A 88 -11.01 2.42 11.98
N TRP A 89 -11.55 1.36 11.36
CA TRP A 89 -10.77 0.39 10.60
C TRP A 89 -9.95 1.07 9.50
N VAL A 90 -8.69 0.67 9.40
CA VAL A 90 -7.83 1.13 8.33
C VAL A 90 -8.20 0.38 7.07
N ARG A 91 -8.77 1.03 6.04
CA ARG A 91 -9.19 0.34 4.81
C ARG A 91 -8.16 0.41 3.69
N SER A 92 -7.39 1.48 3.64
CA SER A 92 -6.39 1.71 2.59
C SER A 92 -5.38 2.74 3.05
N PHE A 93 -4.17 2.64 2.53
CA PHE A 93 -3.07 3.59 2.66
C PHE A 93 -2.11 3.34 1.50
N ASP A 94 -1.23 4.30 1.24
CA ASP A 94 -0.21 4.17 0.22
C ASP A 94 1.06 4.93 0.59
N PHE A 95 2.16 4.60 -0.10
CA PHE A 95 3.40 5.37 -0.02
C PHE A 95 3.34 6.54 -1.00
N SER A 96 4.04 7.61 -0.67
CA SER A 96 4.21 8.78 -1.55
C SER A 96 5.48 8.69 -2.38
#